data_AF-A0A853JKS3-F1
#
_entry.id   AF-A0A853JKS3-F1
#
_cell.length_a   1.000
_cell.length_b   1.000
_cell.length_c   1.000
_cell.angle_alpha   90.00
_cell.angle_beta   90.00
_cell.angle_gamma   90.00
#
_symmetry.space_group_name_H-M   'P 1'
#
loop_
_entity.id
_entity.type
_entity.pdbx_description
1 polymer ?
#
loop_
_entity_poly.entity_id
_entity_poly.type
_entity_poly.pdbx_seq_one_letter_code
_entity_poly.pdbx_strand_id
1 'polypeptide(L)'
;MSESYLKVGSYTPETEEQEAVIDREYYRQGWIFKDEEAFLHHPERVCYVPELSDEGYTRQNFLDMCNGQEEVAALLFESVDWQSPETLLNELYDTYELEFCPVCQKNYFMAGEQIPCPDCGYQPDEGEEHADTESECQPAEPGGL
;
A
#
# COMPACT_ATOMS: atom_id res chain seq x y z
N MET A 1 -33.03 0.81 1.59
CA MET A 1 -32.08 0.16 2.52
C MET A 1 -31.21 1.28 3.03
N SER A 2 -31.05 1.42 4.35
CA SER A 2 -30.11 2.40 4.90
C SER A 2 -28.70 1.87 4.63
N GLU A 3 -27.90 2.60 3.86
CA GLU A 3 -26.46 2.34 3.77
C GLU A 3 -25.88 2.50 5.18
N SER A 4 -25.13 1.50 5.63
CA SER A 4 -24.40 1.55 6.90
C SER A 4 -22.92 1.62 6.58
N TYR A 5 -22.30 2.76 6.86
CA TYR A 5 -20.87 2.96 6.67
C TYR A 5 -20.09 2.62 7.94
N LEU A 6 -18.86 2.12 7.77
CA LEU A 6 -17.93 1.93 8.88
C LEU A 6 -17.54 3.30 9.48
N LYS A 7 -17.69 3.41 10.80
CA LYS A 7 -17.20 4.56 11.57
C LYS A 7 -16.58 4.10 12.89
N VAL A 8 -15.38 4.60 13.16
CA VAL A 8 -14.59 4.32 14.36
C VAL A 8 -14.11 5.67 14.89
N GLY A 9 -14.51 6.02 16.11
CA GLY A 9 -14.17 7.29 16.71
C GLY A 9 -14.83 8.49 16.03
N SER A 10 -14.32 9.68 16.33
CA SER A 10 -14.78 10.94 15.74
C SER A 10 -13.65 11.93 15.50
N TYR A 11 -13.82 12.79 14.50
CA TYR A 11 -12.89 13.84 14.15
C TYR A 11 -13.63 15.17 14.03
N THR A 12 -13.14 16.18 14.73
CA THR A 12 -13.59 17.57 14.58
C THR A 12 -12.44 18.38 13.96
N PRO A 13 -12.64 18.99 12.78
CA PRO A 13 -11.58 19.73 12.11
C PRO A 13 -11.18 20.98 12.89
N GLU A 14 -9.94 21.43 12.67
CA GLU A 14 -9.46 22.71 13.15
C GLU A 14 -10.30 23.88 12.59
N THR A 15 -10.48 24.90 13.40
CA THR A 15 -11.11 26.18 13.04
C THR A 15 -10.21 27.33 13.47
N GLU A 16 -10.52 28.57 13.07
CA GLU A 16 -9.74 29.75 13.48
C GLU A 16 -9.64 29.91 15.02
N GLU A 17 -10.55 29.29 15.77
CA GLU A 17 -10.68 29.44 17.22
C GLU A 17 -10.28 28.18 18.01
N GLN A 18 -10.17 27.01 17.35
CA GLN A 18 -10.00 25.72 18.02
C GLN A 18 -9.16 24.76 17.17
N GLU A 19 -8.17 24.13 17.81
CA GLU A 19 -7.39 23.04 17.22
C GLU A 19 -8.28 21.81 16.91
N ALA A 20 -7.82 20.97 15.99
CA ALA A 20 -8.53 19.74 15.67
C ALA A 20 -8.66 18.82 16.91
N VAL A 21 -9.81 18.17 17.05
CA VAL A 21 -10.08 17.22 18.13
C VAL A 21 -10.25 15.84 17.53
N ILE A 22 -9.42 14.89 17.99
CA ILE A 22 -9.42 13.51 17.53
C ILE A 22 -9.85 12.62 18.70
N ASP A 23 -10.95 11.91 18.52
CA ASP A 23 -11.44 10.88 19.43
C ASP A 23 -11.24 9.51 18.78
N ARG A 24 -10.30 8.72 19.29
CA ARG A 24 -9.91 7.43 18.71
C ARG A 24 -10.63 6.30 19.42
N GLU A 25 -11.06 5.30 18.65
CA GLU A 25 -11.62 4.06 19.18
C GLU A 25 -10.81 2.85 18.70
N TYR A 26 -10.90 1.75 19.45
CA TYR A 26 -10.19 0.53 19.12
C TYR A 26 -10.77 -0.12 17.86
N TYR A 27 -9.90 -0.39 16.89
CA TYR A 27 -10.23 -1.08 15.66
C TYR A 27 -9.11 -2.05 15.28
N ARG A 28 -9.45 -3.34 15.27
CA ARG A 28 -8.55 -4.47 14.97
C ARG A 28 -7.28 -4.47 15.82
N GLN A 29 -6.25 -3.71 15.47
CA GLN A 29 -4.93 -3.78 16.11
C GLN A 29 -4.57 -2.54 16.91
N GLY A 30 -5.25 -1.41 16.72
CA GLY A 30 -4.89 -0.15 17.38
C GLY A 30 -6.07 0.77 17.65
N TRP A 31 -5.75 1.97 18.13
CA TRP A 31 -6.73 3.03 18.40
C TRP A 31 -6.65 4.08 17.31
N ILE A 32 -7.72 4.24 16.53
CA ILE A 32 -7.72 5.10 15.33
C ILE A 32 -9.00 5.93 15.23
N PHE A 33 -9.00 6.90 14.32
CA PHE A 33 -10.22 7.42 13.72
C PHE A 33 -10.35 6.87 12.30
N LYS A 34 -11.55 6.42 11.91
CA LYS A 34 -11.85 5.96 10.55
C LYS A 34 -13.32 6.23 10.19
N ASP A 35 -13.56 6.85 9.05
CA ASP A 35 -14.89 7.22 8.58
C ASP A 35 -15.03 6.91 7.07
N GLU A 36 -15.74 5.82 6.77
CA GLU A 36 -15.95 5.36 5.39
C GLU A 36 -16.90 6.28 4.61
N GLU A 37 -17.89 6.89 5.27
CA GLU A 37 -18.79 7.85 4.62
C GLU A 37 -17.99 9.08 4.15
N ALA A 38 -17.09 9.57 5.00
CA ALA A 38 -16.17 10.65 4.63
C ALA A 38 -15.27 10.25 3.46
N PHE A 39 -14.69 9.05 3.49
CA PHE A 39 -13.85 8.55 2.40
C PHE A 39 -14.60 8.47 1.05
N LEU A 40 -15.85 8.01 1.04
CA LEU A 40 -16.62 7.79 -0.18
C LEU A 40 -17.24 9.08 -0.75
N HIS A 41 -17.75 9.96 0.12
CA HIS A 41 -18.62 11.07 -0.32
C HIS A 41 -18.05 12.46 -0.07
N HIS A 42 -16.98 12.58 0.73
CA HIS A 42 -16.40 13.85 1.15
C HIS A 42 -14.87 13.85 1.00
N PRO A 43 -14.36 13.89 -0.24
CA PRO A 43 -12.93 13.67 -0.52
C PRO A 43 -11.99 14.67 0.17
N GLU A 44 -12.50 15.83 0.55
CA GLU A 44 -11.78 16.89 1.27
C GLU A 44 -11.76 16.70 2.79
N ARG A 45 -12.61 15.83 3.35
CA ARG A 45 -12.69 15.59 4.79
C ARG A 45 -11.67 14.54 5.21
N VAL A 46 -11.12 14.73 6.40
CA VAL A 46 -10.31 13.70 7.06
C VAL A 46 -11.21 12.49 7.28
N CYS A 47 -10.76 11.35 6.75
CA CYS A 47 -11.45 10.06 6.84
C CYS A 47 -10.63 9.03 7.63
N TYR A 48 -9.36 9.31 7.95
CA TYR A 48 -8.52 8.42 8.74
C TYR A 48 -7.49 9.21 9.57
N VAL A 49 -7.25 8.80 10.82
CA VAL A 49 -6.12 9.25 11.64
C VAL A 49 -5.50 8.02 12.33
N PRO A 50 -4.20 7.77 12.18
CA PRO A 50 -3.53 6.62 12.78
C PRO A 50 -3.36 6.76 14.30
N GLU A 51 -2.88 5.70 14.95
CA GLU A 51 -2.71 5.67 16.42
C GLU A 51 -1.56 6.56 16.90
N LEU A 52 -0.43 6.50 16.19
CA LEU A 52 0.84 7.08 16.64
C LEU A 52 1.12 8.48 16.06
N SER A 53 0.16 9.07 15.36
CA SER A 53 0.24 10.43 14.77
C SER A 53 -1.13 11.09 14.76
N ASP A 54 -1.16 12.42 14.88
CA ASP A 54 -2.37 13.24 14.74
C ASP A 54 -2.59 13.72 13.29
N GLU A 55 -1.81 13.22 12.33
CA GLU A 55 -1.98 13.53 10.91
C GLU A 55 -3.30 12.98 10.36
N GLY A 56 -4.11 13.89 9.80
CA GLY A 56 -5.40 13.57 9.20
C GLY A 56 -5.29 13.28 7.71
N TYR A 57 -5.71 12.08 7.31
CA TYR A 57 -5.73 11.66 5.92
C TYR A 57 -7.11 11.85 5.31
N THR A 58 -7.14 12.50 4.15
CA THR A 58 -8.31 12.65 3.30
C THR A 58 -8.31 11.61 2.18
N ARG A 59 -9.46 11.39 1.52
CA ARG A 59 -9.51 10.54 0.31
C ARG A 59 -8.50 11.00 -0.74
N GLN A 60 -8.29 12.31 -0.89
CA GLN A 60 -7.32 12.84 -1.83
C GLN A 60 -5.89 12.36 -1.49
N ASN A 61 -5.52 12.32 -0.21
CA ASN A 61 -4.22 11.78 0.17
C ASN A 61 -4.08 10.30 -0.25
N PHE A 62 -5.10 9.47 -0.02
CA PHE A 62 -5.10 8.07 -0.47
C PHE A 62 -4.95 7.96 -1.99
N LEU A 63 -5.65 8.80 -2.76
CA LEU A 63 -5.51 8.83 -4.21
C LEU A 63 -4.11 9.26 -4.64
N ASP A 64 -3.54 10.29 -4.03
CA ASP A 64 -2.22 10.80 -4.37
C ASP A 64 -1.14 9.72 -4.13
N MET A 65 -1.22 9.00 -3.00
CA MET A 65 -0.36 7.85 -2.70
C MET A 65 -0.52 6.72 -3.73
N CYS A 66 -1.74 6.53 -4.24
CA CYS A 66 -2.08 5.47 -5.17
C CYS A 66 -2.07 5.89 -6.65
N ASN A 67 -1.39 6.98 -7.03
CA ASN A 67 -1.34 7.49 -8.41
C ASN A 67 -2.73 7.73 -9.04
N GLY A 68 -3.69 8.18 -8.24
CA GLY A 68 -5.08 8.43 -8.64
C GLY A 68 -5.92 7.17 -8.87
N GLN A 69 -5.42 5.98 -8.53
CA GLN A 69 -6.13 4.72 -8.75
C GLN A 69 -7.13 4.47 -7.62
N GLU A 70 -8.42 4.65 -7.91
CA GLU A 70 -9.49 4.54 -6.91
C GLU A 70 -9.57 3.16 -6.27
N GLU A 71 -9.37 2.09 -7.04
CA GLU A 71 -9.42 0.71 -6.54
C GLU A 71 -8.30 0.42 -5.53
N VAL A 72 -7.09 0.90 -5.80
CA VAL A 72 -5.93 0.73 -4.92
C VAL A 72 -6.08 1.60 -3.67
N ALA A 73 -6.56 2.84 -3.83
CA ALA A 73 -6.85 3.73 -2.71
C ALA A 73 -7.94 3.15 -1.78
N ALA A 74 -8.98 2.54 -2.35
CA ALA A 74 -10.05 1.89 -1.58
C ALA A 74 -9.52 0.68 -0.80
N LEU A 75 -8.71 -0.17 -1.44
CA LEU A 75 -8.06 -1.30 -0.77
C LEU A 75 -7.17 -0.83 0.39
N LEU A 76 -6.35 0.19 0.17
CA LEU A 76 -5.47 0.76 1.19
C LEU A 76 -6.29 1.31 2.37
N PHE A 77 -7.35 2.06 2.10
CA PHE A 77 -8.26 2.56 3.12
C PHE A 77 -8.96 1.42 3.88
N GLU A 78 -9.45 0.39 3.21
CA GLU A 78 -10.12 -0.74 3.87
C GLU A 78 -9.16 -1.50 4.80
N SER A 79 -7.92 -1.65 4.36
CA SER A 79 -6.92 -2.51 5.00
C SER A 79 -6.23 -1.83 6.19
N VAL A 80 -6.02 -0.51 6.14
CA VAL A 80 -5.35 0.23 7.21
C VAL A 80 -6.12 0.17 8.53
N ASP A 81 -5.44 -0.18 9.62
CA ASP A 81 -6.09 -0.48 10.88
C ASP A 81 -5.39 0.09 12.13
N TRP A 82 -4.10 0.41 12.09
CA TRP A 82 -3.43 1.18 13.16
C TRP A 82 -2.28 2.08 12.68
N GLN A 83 -1.52 1.63 11.67
CA GLN A 83 -0.36 2.34 11.12
C GLN A 83 -0.76 3.48 10.17
N SER A 84 0.21 4.30 9.75
CA SER A 84 -0.04 5.29 8.70
C SER A 84 -0.32 4.60 7.35
N PRO A 85 -1.12 5.19 6.45
CA PRO A 85 -1.38 4.62 5.13
C PRO A 85 -0.11 4.39 4.29
N GLU A 86 0.91 5.25 4.41
CA GLU A 86 2.21 5.08 3.74
C GLU A 86 2.93 3.85 4.28
N THR A 87 2.86 3.60 5.59
CA THR A 87 3.47 2.44 6.23
C THR A 87 2.83 1.16 5.70
N LEU A 88 1.50 1.10 5.66
CA LEU A 88 0.80 -0.05 5.07
C LEU A 88 1.10 -0.19 3.57
N LEU A 89 1.14 0.92 2.81
CA LEU A 89 1.43 0.85 1.38
C LEU A 89 2.83 0.26 1.11
N ASN A 90 3.83 0.65 1.90
CA ASN A 90 5.17 0.04 1.83
C ASN A 90 5.14 -1.45 2.17
N GLU A 91 4.38 -1.84 3.21
CA GLU A 91 4.20 -3.26 3.55
C GLU A 91 3.57 -4.05 2.40
N LEU A 92 2.59 -3.47 1.68
CA LEU A 92 1.96 -4.11 0.52
C LEU A 92 2.94 -4.28 -0.65
N TYR A 93 3.89 -3.36 -0.84
CA TYR A 93 4.98 -3.54 -1.79
C TYR A 93 5.97 -4.63 -1.35
N ASP A 94 6.41 -4.59 -0.09
CA ASP A 94 7.39 -5.54 0.47
C ASP A 94 6.87 -7.00 0.51
N THR A 95 5.55 -7.16 0.65
CA THR A 95 4.88 -8.47 0.67
C THR A 95 4.41 -8.94 -0.70
N TYR A 96 4.74 -8.21 -1.77
CA TYR A 96 4.32 -8.51 -3.13
C TYR A 96 2.80 -8.58 -3.33
N GLU A 97 2.03 -7.85 -2.52
CA GLU A 97 0.58 -7.68 -2.72
C GLU A 97 0.31 -6.62 -3.81
N LEU A 98 1.09 -5.55 -3.80
CA LEU A 98 1.11 -4.48 -4.80
C LEU A 98 2.52 -4.32 -5.39
N GLU A 99 2.59 -3.74 -6.58
CA GLU A 99 3.84 -3.25 -7.19
C GLU A 99 3.58 -1.96 -7.96
N PHE A 100 4.57 -1.08 -8.01
CA PHE A 100 4.55 0.13 -8.83
C PHE A 100 5.31 -0.10 -10.13
N CYS A 101 4.60 0.03 -11.26
CA CYS A 101 5.25 -0.01 -12.56
C CYS A 101 5.87 1.35 -12.91
N PRO A 102 7.20 1.47 -13.09
CA PRO A 102 7.84 2.73 -13.44
C PRO A 102 7.53 3.20 -14.86
N VAL A 103 7.04 2.32 -15.74
CA VAL A 103 6.75 2.62 -17.15
C VAL A 103 5.38 3.28 -17.29
N CYS A 104 4.32 2.64 -16.77
CA CYS A 104 2.96 3.17 -16.87
C CYS A 104 2.56 4.03 -15.66
N GLN A 105 3.42 4.11 -14.63
CA GLN A 105 3.21 4.85 -13.38
C GLN A 105 1.91 4.45 -12.67
N LYS A 106 1.59 3.15 -12.71
CA LYS A 106 0.42 2.55 -12.06
C LYS A 106 0.83 1.50 -11.05
N ASN A 107 -0.05 1.30 -10.09
CA ASN A 107 0.07 0.19 -9.15
C ASN A 107 -0.70 -1.00 -9.73
N TYR A 108 -0.19 -2.20 -9.55
CA TYR A 108 -0.90 -3.40 -9.94
C TYR A 108 -0.81 -4.45 -8.83
N PHE A 109 -1.86 -5.27 -8.75
CA PHE A 109 -1.96 -6.35 -7.78
C PHE A 109 -1.12 -7.55 -8.23
N MET A 110 -0.26 -8.01 -7.33
CA MET A 110 0.61 -9.17 -7.53
C MET A 110 0.14 -10.39 -6.70
N ALA A 111 -0.71 -10.18 -5.68
CA ALA A 111 -1.28 -11.24 -4.86
C ALA A 111 -0.23 -12.23 -4.30
N GLY A 112 0.95 -11.71 -3.94
CA GLY A 112 2.08 -12.47 -3.41
C GLY A 112 2.99 -13.10 -4.47
N GLU A 113 2.71 -12.93 -5.76
CA GLU A 113 3.48 -13.52 -6.86
C GLU A 113 4.06 -12.44 -7.80
N GLN A 114 5.35 -12.51 -8.08
CA GLN A 114 5.99 -11.59 -9.02
C GLN A 114 5.50 -11.86 -10.44
N ILE A 115 4.74 -10.91 -10.99
CA ILE A 115 4.21 -10.96 -12.36
C ILE A 115 4.62 -9.72 -13.16
N PRO A 116 4.74 -9.83 -14.50
CA PRO A 116 4.87 -8.65 -15.35
C PRO A 116 3.72 -7.68 -15.14
N CYS A 117 3.98 -6.38 -15.27
CA CYS A 117 2.94 -5.37 -15.23
C CYS A 117 1.84 -5.70 -16.25
N PRO A 118 0.57 -5.85 -15.82
CA PRO A 118 -0.51 -6.30 -16.71
C PRO A 118 -0.89 -5.25 -17.77
N ASP A 119 -0.62 -3.95 -17.51
CA ASP A 119 -0.92 -2.88 -18.46
C ASP A 119 0.11 -2.76 -19.60
N CYS A 120 1.40 -2.96 -19.32
CA CYS A 120 2.47 -2.66 -20.28
C CYS A 120 3.50 -3.76 -20.50
N GLY A 121 3.44 -4.85 -19.73
CA GLY A 121 4.37 -5.97 -19.81
C GLY A 121 5.75 -5.72 -19.23
N TYR A 122 5.97 -4.58 -18.55
CA TYR A 122 7.24 -4.33 -17.86
C TYR A 122 7.50 -5.42 -16.83
N GLN A 123 8.66 -6.06 -16.94
CA GLN A 123 9.22 -6.93 -15.91
C GLN A 123 10.38 -6.16 -15.28
N PRO A 124 10.43 -6.02 -13.94
CA PRO A 124 11.65 -5.58 -13.31
C PRO A 124 12.75 -6.57 -13.72
N ASP A 125 13.90 -6.05 -14.16
CA ASP A 125 15.07 -6.88 -14.49
C ASP A 125 15.38 -7.68 -13.21
N GLU A 126 15.18 -9.01 -13.28
CA GLU A 126 15.60 -9.92 -12.23
C GLU A 126 17.11 -9.73 -12.13
N GLY A 127 17.55 -8.92 -11.16
CA GLY A 127 18.95 -8.61 -10.99
C GLY A 127 19.74 -9.90 -11.04
N GLU A 128 20.63 -9.99 -12.02
CA GLU A 128 21.45 -11.16 -12.36
C GLU A 128 21.53 -12.16 -11.21
N GLU A 129 20.73 -13.23 -11.29
CA GLU A 129 21.12 -14.47 -10.66
C GLU A 129 22.47 -14.81 -11.30
N HIS A 130 23.56 -14.61 -10.55
CA HIS A 130 24.85 -15.09 -10.99
C HIS A 130 24.70 -16.59 -11.18
N ALA A 131 24.63 -16.97 -12.45
CA ALA A 131 24.58 -18.33 -12.90
C ALA A 131 25.86 -19.02 -12.42
N ASP A 132 25.77 -19.73 -11.30
CA ASP A 132 26.69 -20.84 -11.03
C ASP A 132 26.31 -22.02 -11.92
N THR A 133 26.26 -21.80 -13.23
CA THR A 133 26.25 -22.88 -14.24
C THR A 133 27.67 -23.42 -14.35
N GLU A 134 27.94 -24.42 -13.52
CA GLU A 134 28.63 -25.67 -13.86
C GLU A 134 29.65 -25.59 -15.03
N SER A 135 30.93 -25.43 -14.71
CA SER A 135 32.01 -25.81 -15.62
C SER A 135 32.27 -27.32 -15.52
N GLU A 136 31.41 -28.13 -16.14
CA GLU A 136 31.73 -29.52 -16.47
C GLU A 136 32.05 -29.64 -17.96
N CYS A 137 33.25 -30.17 -18.29
CA CYS A 137 33.54 -31.18 -19.34
C CYS A 137 35.05 -31.17 -19.71
N GLN A 138 35.90 -32.06 -19.16
CA GLN A 138 36.33 -33.38 -19.72
C GLN A 138 37.59 -33.30 -20.62
N PRO A 139 38.33 -34.41 -20.94
CA PRO A 139 38.65 -35.66 -20.22
C PRO A 139 40.19 -35.96 -20.19
N ALA A 140 40.56 -37.16 -19.72
CA ALA A 140 41.92 -37.72 -19.51
C ALA A 140 42.81 -37.84 -20.78
N GLU A 141 44.12 -38.13 -20.60
CA GLU A 141 44.91 -39.30 -21.13
C GLU A 141 46.42 -39.18 -20.69
N PRO A 142 47.36 -40.08 -21.04
CA PRO A 142 47.82 -41.22 -20.23
C PRO A 142 49.33 -41.18 -19.87
N GLY A 143 49.83 -42.17 -19.12
CA GLY A 143 51.20 -42.18 -18.58
C GLY A 143 52.36 -42.44 -19.56
N GLY A 144 53.59 -42.21 -19.06
CA GLY A 144 54.83 -42.84 -19.55
C GLY A 144 56.03 -41.90 -19.76
N LEU A 145 57.03 -41.99 -18.87
CA LEU A 145 58.44 -42.34 -19.15
C LEU A 145 59.21 -42.49 -17.83
#